data_AF-A0A7J7HSC9-F1
#
_entry.id   AF-A0A7J7HSC9-F1
#
_cell.length_a   1.000
_cell.length_b   1.000
_cell.length_c   1.000
_cell.angle_alpha   90.00
_cell.angle_beta   90.00
_cell.angle_gamma   90.00
#
_symmetry.space_group_name_H-M   'P 1'
#
loop_
_entity.id
_entity.type
_entity.pdbx_description
1 polymer ?
#
loop_
_entity_poly.entity_id
_entity_poly.type
_entity_poly.pdbx_seq_one_letter_code
_entity_poly.pdbx_strand_id
1 'polypeptide(L)'
;MAISVAIGLKTVFCVLGCVMVATLIYTLSLDGLPFRKDLLTPWMVATLIDFYINVIAIGAWVSYKESNWISASLWVVLLVCFGSITTCCYIVLQLLKLSIGESSEDPIYYVLMRRPNKDGMEHKRRFSVVTTRIIFTALGFLMLGTLLYTLLTDGSPFRTELLTPWMTATLIDFYINVVALSVWVAYKESSWISAFIWIVLLICFGSITTCAYIVQQLFYLSSQDPVCLVLLNGSNR
;
A
#
# COMPACT_ATOMS: atom_id res chain seq x y z
N MET A 1 16.70 15.93 12.68
CA MET A 1 15.90 14.69 12.85
C MET A 1 15.09 14.36 11.59
N ALA A 2 14.42 15.32 10.95
CA ALA A 2 13.67 15.09 9.71
C ALA A 2 14.53 14.63 8.52
N ILE A 3 15.71 15.23 8.31
CA ILE A 3 16.63 14.84 7.22
C ILE A 3 17.11 13.38 7.40
N SER A 4 17.42 12.97 8.62
CA SER A 4 17.81 11.57 8.92
C SER A 4 16.67 10.59 8.68
N VAL A 5 15.41 10.98 8.94
CA VAL A 5 14.23 10.16 8.61
C VAL A 5 14.06 10.01 7.10
N ALA A 6 14.21 11.09 6.34
CA ALA A 6 14.12 11.04 4.87
C ALA A 6 15.19 10.14 4.26
N ILE A 7 16.44 10.22 4.74
CA ILE A 7 17.53 9.34 4.31
C ILE A 7 17.25 7.90 4.71
N GLY A 8 16.80 7.66 5.94
CA GLY A 8 16.42 6.33 6.42
C GLY A 8 15.35 5.69 5.54
N LEU A 9 14.26 6.41 5.26
CA LEU A 9 13.19 5.92 4.38
C LEU A 9 13.69 5.63 2.97
N LYS A 10 14.52 6.51 2.38
CA LYS A 10 15.16 6.25 1.07
C LYS A 10 15.92 4.94 1.09
N THR A 11 16.79 4.74 2.08
CA THR A 11 17.61 3.53 2.19
C THR A 11 16.76 2.28 2.36
N VAL A 12 15.75 2.31 3.23
CA VAL A 12 14.85 1.17 3.47
C VAL A 12 14.10 0.79 2.19
N PHE A 13 13.44 1.73 1.51
CA PHE A 13 12.69 1.41 0.30
C PHE A 13 13.60 1.02 -0.88
N CYS A 14 14.81 1.57 -0.99
CA CYS A 14 15.80 1.08 -1.95
C CYS A 14 16.18 -0.38 -1.69
N VAL A 15 16.51 -0.72 -0.44
CA VAL A 15 16.88 -2.10 -0.06
C VAL A 15 15.72 -3.06 -0.29
N LEU A 16 14.51 -2.72 0.14
CA LEU A 16 13.32 -3.56 -0.07
C LEU A 16 13.01 -3.76 -1.56
N GLY A 17 13.11 -2.71 -2.38
CA GLY A 17 12.98 -2.82 -3.83
C GLY A 17 14.02 -3.76 -4.45
N CYS A 18 15.29 -3.65 -4.04
CA CYS A 18 16.35 -4.55 -4.50
C CYS A 18 16.11 -6.00 -4.06
N VAL A 19 15.66 -6.22 -2.82
CA VAL A 19 15.29 -7.56 -2.31
C VAL A 19 14.18 -8.16 -3.17
N MET A 20 13.15 -7.38 -3.50
CA MET A 20 12.05 -7.86 -4.35
C MET A 20 12.52 -8.20 -5.77
N VAL A 21 13.35 -7.36 -6.39
CA VAL A 21 13.94 -7.64 -7.72
C VAL A 21 14.77 -8.92 -7.69
N ALA A 22 15.64 -9.08 -6.68
CA ALA A 22 16.44 -10.27 -6.51
C ALA A 22 15.58 -11.52 -6.31
N THR A 23 14.51 -11.41 -5.52
CA THR A 23 13.53 -12.48 -5.30
C THR A 23 12.85 -12.88 -6.61
N LEU A 24 12.38 -11.93 -7.42
CA LEU A 24 11.78 -12.24 -8.72
C LEU A 24 12.76 -12.92 -9.67
N ILE A 25 13.99 -12.39 -9.80
CA ILE A 25 15.00 -12.99 -10.67
C ILE A 25 15.30 -14.42 -10.23
N TYR A 26 15.48 -14.63 -8.92
CA TYR A 26 15.72 -15.94 -8.33
C TYR A 26 14.56 -16.90 -8.61
N THR A 27 13.32 -16.50 -8.30
CA THR A 27 12.13 -17.34 -8.51
C THR A 27 11.90 -17.63 -10.00
N LEU A 28 12.07 -16.64 -10.89
CA LEU A 28 11.97 -16.84 -12.34
C LEU A 28 13.03 -17.82 -12.85
N SER A 29 14.26 -17.73 -12.32
CA SER A 29 15.35 -18.60 -12.76
C SER A 29 15.17 -20.06 -12.35
N LEU A 30 14.56 -20.31 -11.18
CA LEU A 30 14.35 -21.66 -10.66
C LEU A 30 13.04 -22.28 -11.11
N ASP A 31 11.96 -21.50 -11.08
CA ASP A 31 10.60 -22.03 -11.20
C ASP A 31 9.90 -21.56 -12.49
N GLY A 32 10.57 -20.76 -13.33
CA GLY A 32 10.01 -20.26 -14.57
C GLY A 32 8.91 -19.22 -14.34
N LEU A 33 7.90 -19.15 -15.22
CA LEU A 33 6.86 -18.11 -15.17
C LEU A 33 5.81 -18.36 -14.07
N PRO A 34 5.23 -17.27 -13.49
CA PRO A 34 4.24 -17.37 -12.40
C PRO A 34 2.86 -17.84 -12.86
N PHE A 35 2.52 -17.67 -14.14
CA PHE A 35 1.17 -17.87 -14.65
C PHE A 35 0.88 -19.35 -14.97
N ARG A 36 0.85 -20.19 -13.94
CA ARG A 36 0.52 -21.62 -14.04
C ARG A 36 -0.67 -21.93 -13.15
N LYS A 37 -1.63 -22.71 -13.67
CA LYS A 37 -2.84 -23.09 -12.94
C LYS A 37 -2.52 -23.86 -11.66
N ASP A 38 -1.46 -24.64 -11.68
CA ASP A 38 -1.02 -25.48 -10.56
C ASP A 38 -0.54 -24.64 -9.35
N LEU A 39 -0.17 -23.38 -9.57
CA LEU A 39 0.24 -22.45 -8.51
C LEU A 39 -0.95 -21.73 -7.87
N LEU A 40 -2.11 -21.70 -8.53
CA LEU A 40 -3.32 -20.99 -8.07
C LEU A 40 -4.11 -21.84 -7.07
N THR A 41 -3.44 -22.29 -6.01
CA THR A 41 -4.11 -22.92 -4.87
C THR A 41 -5.07 -21.93 -4.21
N PRO A 42 -6.10 -22.40 -3.47
CA PRO A 42 -7.04 -21.51 -2.78
C PRO A 42 -6.35 -20.47 -1.89
N TRP A 43 -5.28 -20.87 -1.21
CA TRP A 43 -4.45 -19.98 -0.39
C TRP A 43 -3.66 -18.96 -1.21
N MET A 44 -3.08 -19.35 -2.35
CA MET A 44 -2.44 -18.39 -3.27
C MET A 44 -3.47 -17.35 -3.76
N VAL A 45 -4.68 -17.78 -4.13
CA VAL A 45 -5.74 -16.88 -4.58
C VAL A 45 -6.14 -15.91 -3.47
N ALA A 46 -6.30 -16.39 -2.24
CA ALA A 46 -6.59 -15.54 -1.09
C ALA A 46 -5.49 -14.50 -0.85
N THR A 47 -4.21 -14.91 -0.92
CA THR A 47 -3.07 -13.99 -0.78
C THR A 47 -3.00 -12.97 -1.92
N LEU A 48 -3.34 -13.35 -3.15
CA LEU A 48 -3.42 -12.41 -4.27
C LEU A 48 -4.55 -11.39 -4.07
N ILE A 49 -5.72 -11.83 -3.61
CA ILE A 49 -6.84 -10.92 -3.28
C ILE A 49 -6.39 -9.92 -2.21
N ASP A 50 -5.76 -10.41 -1.14
CA ASP A 50 -5.22 -9.58 -0.06
C ASP A 50 -4.23 -8.52 -0.58
N PHE A 51 -3.28 -8.99 -1.38
CA PHE A 51 -2.27 -8.18 -2.02
C PHE A 51 -2.87 -7.07 -2.88
N TYR A 52 -3.82 -7.41 -3.76
CA TYR A 52 -4.40 -6.44 -4.68
C TYR A 52 -5.27 -5.41 -3.96
N ILE A 53 -5.92 -5.74 -2.85
CA ILE A 53 -6.64 -4.75 -2.04
C ILE A 53 -5.68 -3.70 -1.47
N ASN A 54 -4.51 -4.13 -0.98
CA ASN A 54 -3.46 -3.20 -0.54
C ASN A 54 -2.92 -2.37 -1.72
N VAL A 55 -2.72 -2.98 -2.89
CA VAL A 55 -2.31 -2.27 -4.11
C VAL A 55 -3.35 -1.24 -4.54
N ILE A 56 -4.66 -1.50 -4.39
CA ILE A 56 -5.72 -0.51 -4.66
C ILE A 56 -5.56 0.71 -3.74
N ALA A 57 -5.29 0.51 -2.45
CA ALA A 57 -5.07 1.61 -1.51
C ALA A 57 -3.85 2.47 -1.92
N ILE A 58 -2.73 1.83 -2.25
CA ILE A 58 -1.51 2.51 -2.70
C ILE A 58 -1.75 3.19 -4.06
N GLY A 59 -2.41 2.53 -5.00
CA GLY A 59 -2.73 3.05 -6.33
C GLY A 59 -3.68 4.25 -6.28
N ALA A 60 -4.62 4.27 -5.32
CA ALA A 60 -5.46 5.44 -5.06
C ALA A 60 -4.62 6.64 -4.58
N TRP A 61 -3.64 6.41 -3.70
CA TRP A 61 -2.69 7.44 -3.28
C TRP A 61 -1.84 7.95 -4.45
N VAL A 62 -1.26 7.06 -5.26
CA VAL A 62 -0.46 7.44 -6.44
C VAL A 62 -1.30 8.22 -7.45
N SER A 63 -2.54 7.79 -7.70
CA SER A 63 -3.47 8.49 -8.61
C SER A 63 -3.84 9.89 -8.12
N TYR A 64 -3.90 10.09 -6.80
CA TYR A 64 -4.10 11.41 -6.20
C TYR A 64 -2.85 12.29 -6.37
N LYS A 65 -1.67 11.72 -6.17
CA LYS A 65 -0.39 12.41 -6.19
C LYS A 65 -0.02 12.90 -7.59
N GLU A 66 -0.30 12.10 -8.62
CA GLU A 66 -0.02 12.43 -10.01
C GLU A 66 -1.00 13.48 -10.57
N SER A 67 -0.47 14.49 -11.26
CA SER A 67 -1.27 15.54 -11.89
C SER A 67 -1.85 15.12 -13.24
N ASN A 68 -1.06 14.36 -14.00
CA ASN A 68 -1.42 13.90 -15.33
C ASN A 68 -2.08 12.53 -15.24
N TRP A 69 -3.29 12.39 -15.80
CA TRP A 69 -4.03 11.13 -15.77
C TRP A 69 -3.32 10.00 -16.54
N ILE A 70 -2.52 10.34 -17.56
CA ILE A 70 -1.68 9.37 -18.29
C ILE A 70 -0.57 8.83 -17.38
N SER A 71 0.12 9.71 -16.64
CA SER A 71 1.15 9.32 -15.67
C SER A 71 0.55 8.46 -14.56
N ALA A 72 -0.58 8.89 -13.99
CA ALA A 72 -1.31 8.13 -12.98
C ALA A 72 -1.67 6.72 -13.47
N SER A 73 -2.22 6.61 -14.68
CA SER A 73 -2.59 5.32 -15.28
C SER A 73 -1.37 4.43 -15.51
N LEU A 74 -0.26 5.00 -15.99
CA LEU A 74 1.00 4.26 -16.18
C LEU A 74 1.52 3.71 -14.85
N TRP A 75 1.52 4.52 -13.79
CA TRP A 75 1.92 4.07 -12.46
C TRP A 75 1.01 2.99 -11.89
N VAL A 76 -0.31 3.09 -12.09
CA VAL A 76 -1.25 2.05 -11.66
C VAL A 76 -1.01 0.75 -12.40
N VAL A 77 -0.76 0.79 -13.72
CA VAL A 77 -0.38 -0.41 -14.50
C VAL A 77 0.91 -1.02 -13.95
N LEU A 78 1.93 -0.20 -13.67
CA LEU A 78 3.17 -0.67 -13.07
C LEU A 78 2.96 -1.27 -11.67
N LEU A 79 2.06 -0.74 -10.85
CA LEU A 79 1.73 -1.29 -9.53
C LEU A 79 1.06 -2.66 -9.66
N VAL A 80 0.15 -2.82 -10.63
CA VAL A 80 -0.51 -4.11 -10.88
C VAL A 80 0.48 -5.14 -11.43
N CYS A 81 1.40 -4.74 -12.30
CA CYS A 81 2.35 -5.66 -12.92
C CYS A 81 3.56 -6.03 -12.04
N PHE A 82 4.10 -5.07 -11.29
CA PHE A 82 5.37 -5.22 -10.56
C PHE A 82 5.25 -5.04 -9.04
N GLY A 83 4.04 -4.76 -8.54
CA GLY A 83 3.76 -4.75 -7.11
C GLY A 83 4.63 -3.77 -6.34
N SER A 84 5.26 -4.28 -5.27
CA SER A 84 6.08 -3.52 -4.33
C SER A 84 7.35 -2.93 -4.95
N ILE A 85 7.85 -3.45 -6.07
CA ILE A 85 8.97 -2.80 -6.79
C ILE A 85 8.55 -1.41 -7.22
N THR A 86 7.35 -1.29 -7.79
CA THR A 86 6.79 0.00 -8.21
C THR A 86 6.48 0.88 -7.00
N THR A 87 5.93 0.32 -5.91
CA THR A 87 5.70 1.06 -4.66
C THR A 87 7.01 1.67 -4.14
N CYS A 88 8.06 0.86 -4.02
CA CYS A 88 9.38 1.30 -3.54
C CYS A 88 9.99 2.35 -4.47
N CYS A 89 9.98 2.09 -5.78
CA CYS A 89 10.48 3.02 -6.78
C CYS A 89 9.77 4.37 -6.71
N TYR A 90 8.43 4.36 -6.62
CA TYR A 90 7.64 5.58 -6.52
C TYR A 90 7.97 6.37 -5.26
N ILE A 91 8.03 5.72 -4.09
CA ILE A 91 8.35 6.38 -2.82
C ILE A 91 9.77 6.97 -2.87
N VAL A 92 10.76 6.23 -3.36
CA VAL A 92 12.14 6.71 -3.50
C VAL A 92 12.20 7.92 -4.44
N LEU A 93 11.53 7.86 -5.60
CA LEU A 93 11.46 8.99 -6.52
C LEU A 93 10.83 10.23 -5.88
N GLN A 94 9.78 10.07 -5.07
CA GLN A 94 9.18 11.20 -4.35
C GLN A 94 10.11 11.75 -3.29
N LEU A 95 10.82 10.90 -2.55
CA LEU A 95 11.81 11.31 -1.56
C LEU A 95 13.02 12.01 -2.20
N LEU A 96 13.42 11.63 -3.41
CA LEU A 96 14.50 12.29 -4.17
C LEU A 96 14.10 13.67 -4.69
N LYS A 97 12.81 13.89 -4.98
CA LYS A 97 12.29 15.19 -5.43
C LYS A 97 12.18 16.24 -4.32
N LEU A 98 12.34 15.86 -3.05
CA LEU A 98 12.28 16.78 -1.91
C LEU A 98 13.43 17.79 -1.93
N SER A 99 13.12 19.06 -1.76
CA SER A 99 14.12 20.10 -1.49
C SER A 99 14.73 19.92 -0.09
N ILE A 100 15.93 20.46 0.12
CA ILE A 100 16.62 20.44 1.43
C ILE A 100 15.75 21.08 2.53
N GLY A 101 14.99 22.15 2.19
CA GLY A 101 14.05 22.79 3.11
C GLY A 101 12.87 21.88 3.50
N GLU A 102 12.19 21.29 2.50
CA GLU A 102 11.04 20.39 2.72
C GLU A 102 11.45 19.11 3.47
N SER A 103 12.66 18.60 3.22
CA SER A 103 13.19 17.43 3.92
C SER A 103 13.54 17.71 5.40
N SER A 104 13.68 18.98 5.77
CA SER A 104 14.01 19.40 7.14
C SER A 104 12.78 19.66 8.00
N GLU A 105 11.62 19.94 7.40
CA GLU A 105 10.38 20.20 8.12
C GLU A 105 9.61 18.89 8.36
N ASP A 106 8.99 18.31 7.34
CA ASP A 106 8.26 17.05 7.43
C ASP A 106 8.30 16.27 6.11
N PRO A 107 9.27 15.35 5.93
CA PRO A 107 9.47 14.65 4.67
C PRO A 107 8.30 13.73 4.32
N ILE A 108 7.61 13.16 5.31
CA ILE A 108 6.49 12.23 5.06
C ILE A 108 5.27 13.02 4.59
N TYR A 109 5.00 14.19 5.19
CA TYR A 109 3.97 15.11 4.72
C TYR A 109 4.12 15.44 3.23
N TYR A 110 5.31 15.88 2.81
CA TYR A 110 5.56 16.26 1.42
C TYR A 110 5.59 15.08 0.46
N VAL A 111 5.90 13.87 0.92
CA VAL A 111 5.76 12.64 0.13
C VAL A 111 4.28 12.30 -0.09
N LEU A 112 3.44 12.44 0.94
CA LEU A 112 2.01 12.11 0.84
C LEU A 112 1.22 13.16 0.05
N MET A 113 1.48 14.45 0.27
CA MET A 113 0.70 15.55 -0.30
C MET A 113 1.10 15.90 -1.73
N ARG A 114 0.12 16.04 -2.62
CA ARG A 114 0.37 16.57 -3.96
C ARG A 114 0.88 18.02 -3.85
N ARG A 115 1.99 18.33 -4.52
CA ARG A 115 2.46 19.73 -4.64
C ARG A 115 1.42 20.54 -5.43
N PRO A 116 1.07 21.77 -4.99
CA PRO A 116 0.16 22.61 -5.73
C PRO A 116 0.74 22.88 -7.12
N ASN A 117 -0.03 22.59 -8.16
CA ASN A 117 0.39 22.88 -9.53
C ASN A 117 0.26 24.38 -9.80
N LYS A 118 1.21 24.97 -10.53
CA LYS A 118 1.16 26.40 -10.90
C LYS A 118 0.04 26.72 -11.90
N ASP A 119 -0.47 25.71 -12.61
CA ASP A 119 -1.56 25.88 -13.57
C ASP A 119 -2.91 25.60 -12.90
N GLY A 120 -3.70 26.66 -12.74
CA GLY A 120 -4.98 26.72 -12.02
C GLY A 120 -6.15 25.93 -12.62
N MET A 121 -5.90 24.79 -13.25
CA MET A 121 -6.93 23.89 -13.75
C MET A 121 -7.05 22.69 -12.79
N GLU A 122 -7.61 22.95 -11.60
CA GLU A 122 -8.03 21.88 -10.69
C GLU A 122 -9.25 21.17 -11.28
N HIS A 123 -9.03 20.21 -12.18
CA HIS A 123 -10.03 19.16 -12.42
C HIS A 123 -10.02 18.22 -11.21
N LYS A 124 -10.57 18.72 -10.10
CA LYS A 124 -10.67 18.03 -8.83
C LYS A 124 -11.72 16.93 -9.01
N ARG A 125 -11.29 15.73 -9.39
CA ARG A 125 -12.12 14.53 -9.32
C ARG A 125 -12.41 14.28 -7.84
N ARG A 126 -13.42 14.97 -7.30
CA ARG A 126 -13.86 14.84 -5.92
C ARG A 126 -14.50 13.47 -5.79
N PHE A 127 -13.72 12.48 -5.36
CA PHE A 127 -14.29 11.24 -4.87
C PHE A 127 -15.13 11.57 -3.64
N SER A 128 -16.36 11.09 -3.62
CA SER A 128 -17.22 11.23 -2.45
C SER A 128 -16.63 10.39 -1.32
N VAL A 129 -16.51 10.99 -0.13
CA VAL A 129 -16.13 10.30 1.10
C VAL A 129 -17.03 9.09 1.34
N VAL A 130 -18.33 9.22 1.05
CA VAL A 130 -19.31 8.14 1.18
C VAL A 130 -19.02 7.00 0.23
N THR A 131 -18.78 7.30 -1.07
CA THR A 131 -18.43 6.27 -2.06
C THR A 131 -17.17 5.52 -1.66
N THR A 132 -16.15 6.25 -1.17
CA THR A 132 -14.89 5.65 -0.72
C THR A 132 -15.09 4.73 0.48
N ARG A 133 -15.92 5.14 1.47
CA ARG A 133 -16.29 4.29 2.61
C ARG A 133 -16.93 2.99 2.14
N ILE A 134 -17.91 3.06 1.23
CA ILE A 134 -18.61 1.89 0.70
C ILE A 134 -17.63 0.94 0.00
N ILE A 135 -16.74 1.46 -0.84
CA ILE A 135 -15.74 0.65 -1.57
C ILE A 135 -14.83 -0.09 -0.59
N PHE A 136 -14.16 0.61 0.33
CA PHE A 136 -13.24 -0.05 1.26
C PHE A 136 -13.94 -0.97 2.25
N THR A 137 -15.19 -0.68 2.63
CA THR A 137 -16.01 -1.59 3.43
C THR A 137 -16.29 -2.88 2.65
N ALA A 138 -16.72 -2.76 1.39
CA ALA A 138 -16.98 -3.92 0.53
C ALA A 138 -15.70 -4.76 0.29
N LEU A 139 -14.56 -4.11 0.05
CA LEU A 139 -13.27 -4.81 -0.10
C LEU A 139 -12.85 -5.53 1.20
N GLY A 140 -13.06 -4.92 2.37
CA GLY A 140 -12.79 -5.56 3.65
C GLY A 140 -13.65 -6.80 3.89
N PHE A 141 -14.96 -6.72 3.59
CA PHE A 141 -15.86 -7.88 3.67
C PHE A 141 -15.55 -8.96 2.63
N LEU A 142 -15.13 -8.57 1.42
CA LEU A 142 -14.66 -9.50 0.40
C LEU A 142 -13.48 -10.32 0.94
N MET A 143 -12.46 -9.65 1.47
CA MET A 143 -11.29 -10.32 2.03
C MET A 143 -11.64 -11.20 3.23
N LEU A 144 -12.47 -10.71 4.14
CA LEU A 144 -12.95 -11.50 5.28
C LEU A 144 -13.70 -12.77 4.83
N GLY A 145 -14.58 -12.64 3.83
CA GLY A 145 -15.29 -13.76 3.23
C GLY A 145 -14.34 -14.75 2.58
N THR A 146 -13.34 -14.28 1.83
CA THR A 146 -12.31 -15.12 1.22
C THR A 146 -11.49 -15.88 2.27
N LEU A 147 -11.06 -15.23 3.36
CA LEU A 147 -10.32 -15.91 4.44
C LEU A 147 -11.18 -16.95 5.14
N LEU A 148 -12.42 -16.61 5.50
CA LEU A 148 -13.31 -17.55 6.16
C LEU A 148 -13.61 -18.75 5.26
N TYR A 149 -13.90 -18.50 3.98
CA TYR A 149 -14.13 -19.57 3.01
C TYR A 149 -12.93 -20.50 2.89
N THR A 150 -11.73 -19.95 2.63
CA THR A 150 -10.50 -20.74 2.47
C THR A 150 -10.10 -21.47 3.76
N LEU A 151 -10.30 -20.85 4.93
CA LEU A 151 -10.04 -21.51 6.22
C LEU A 151 -10.99 -22.69 6.44
N LEU A 152 -12.27 -22.56 6.06
CA LEU A 152 -13.27 -23.62 6.23
C LEU A 152 -13.09 -24.75 5.20
N THR A 153 -12.69 -24.45 3.97
CA THR A 153 -12.54 -25.45 2.90
C THR A 153 -11.17 -26.14 2.92
N ASP A 154 -10.09 -25.37 3.11
CA ASP A 154 -8.72 -25.85 2.96
C ASP A 154 -7.97 -25.96 4.30
N GLY A 155 -8.59 -25.54 5.41
CA GLY A 155 -7.97 -25.57 6.73
C GLY A 155 -6.88 -24.51 6.90
N SER A 156 -5.87 -24.80 7.72
CA SER A 156 -4.84 -23.82 8.10
C SER A 156 -3.96 -23.35 6.91
N PRO A 157 -3.60 -22.04 6.86
CA PRO A 157 -2.62 -21.53 5.90
C PRO A 157 -1.17 -21.95 6.21
N PHE A 158 -0.88 -22.34 7.46
CA PHE A 158 0.47 -22.62 7.92
C PHE A 158 0.90 -24.05 7.60
N ARG A 159 1.06 -24.32 6.30
CA ARG A 159 1.54 -25.61 5.77
C ARG A 159 2.72 -25.38 4.84
N THR A 160 3.77 -26.16 5.00
CA THR A 160 4.99 -26.08 4.17
C THR A 160 4.71 -26.36 2.70
N GLU A 161 3.72 -27.22 2.40
CA GLU A 161 3.30 -27.56 1.05
C GLU A 161 2.75 -26.36 0.25
N LEU A 162 2.20 -25.36 0.94
CA LEU A 162 1.68 -24.14 0.30
C LEU A 162 2.79 -23.13 -0.02
N LEU A 163 3.95 -23.23 0.65
CA LEU A 163 5.09 -22.31 0.50
C LEU A 163 5.94 -22.67 -0.72
N THR A 164 5.29 -22.71 -1.89
CA THR A 164 5.97 -22.80 -3.18
C THR A 164 6.86 -21.56 -3.41
N PRO A 165 7.89 -21.63 -4.28
CA PRO A 165 8.75 -20.48 -4.57
C PRO A 165 7.97 -19.22 -4.96
N TRP A 166 6.91 -19.38 -5.77
CA TRP A 166 6.01 -18.29 -6.14
C TRP A 166 5.15 -17.79 -4.97
N MET A 167 4.64 -18.67 -4.10
CA MET A 167 3.92 -18.23 -2.90
C MET A 167 4.82 -17.39 -2.00
N THR A 168 6.06 -17.83 -1.79
CA THR A 168 7.06 -17.08 -1.00
C THR A 168 7.37 -15.73 -1.62
N ALA A 169 7.56 -15.67 -2.95
CA ALA A 169 7.80 -14.40 -3.65
C ALA A 169 6.61 -13.44 -3.50
N THR A 170 5.37 -13.93 -3.65
CA THR A 170 4.15 -13.13 -3.45
C THR A 170 4.02 -12.63 -2.01
N LEU A 171 4.36 -13.44 -1.01
CA LEU A 171 4.35 -13.03 0.40
C LEU A 171 5.41 -11.95 0.68
N ILE A 172 6.61 -12.08 0.11
CA ILE A 172 7.65 -11.04 0.22
C ILE A 172 7.13 -9.73 -0.39
N ASP A 173 6.56 -9.78 -1.60
CA ASP A 173 5.97 -8.63 -2.27
C ASP A 173 4.88 -7.95 -1.41
N PHE A 174 3.97 -8.78 -0.90
CA PHE A 174 2.91 -8.35 0.00
C PHE A 174 3.43 -7.63 1.24
N TYR A 175 4.40 -8.21 1.95
CA TYR A 175 4.91 -7.63 3.18
C TYR A 175 5.70 -6.34 2.94
N ILE A 176 6.35 -6.16 1.78
CA ILE A 176 6.98 -4.88 1.43
C ILE A 176 5.90 -3.79 1.27
N ASN A 177 4.76 -4.09 0.64
CA ASN A 177 3.63 -3.16 0.60
C ASN A 177 3.05 -2.89 1.99
N VAL A 178 2.98 -3.90 2.87
CA VAL A 178 2.59 -3.72 4.28
C VAL A 178 3.55 -2.79 5.02
N VAL A 179 4.86 -2.84 4.75
CA VAL A 179 5.82 -1.87 5.30
C VAL A 179 5.48 -0.45 4.86
N ALA A 180 5.17 -0.23 3.58
CA ALA A 180 4.76 1.09 3.09
C ALA A 180 3.52 1.62 3.81
N LEU A 181 2.49 0.77 3.99
CA LEU A 181 1.28 1.11 4.73
C LEU A 181 1.56 1.36 6.21
N SER A 182 2.45 0.58 6.81
CA SER A 182 2.85 0.71 8.22
C SER A 182 3.57 2.04 8.49
N VAL A 183 4.44 2.49 7.57
CA VAL A 183 5.07 3.82 7.66
C VAL A 183 4.01 4.92 7.62
N TRP A 184 3.01 4.79 6.76
CA TRP A 184 1.90 5.74 6.69
C TRP A 184 1.07 5.75 7.98
N VAL A 185 0.70 4.59 8.51
CA VAL A 185 -0.03 4.47 9.79
C VAL A 185 0.77 5.05 10.94
N ALA A 186 2.06 4.74 11.04
CA ALA A 186 2.94 5.25 12.10
C ALA A 186 3.06 6.78 12.08
N TYR A 187 3.08 7.38 10.88
CA TYR A 187 3.07 8.84 10.73
C TYR A 187 1.73 9.47 11.11
N LYS A 188 0.63 8.77 10.84
CA LYS A 188 -0.72 9.29 11.02
C LYS A 188 -1.21 9.19 12.46
N GLU A 189 -0.84 8.13 13.17
CA GLU A 189 -1.25 7.92 14.56
C GLU A 189 -0.54 8.89 15.50
N SER A 190 -1.29 9.47 16.44
CA SER A 190 -0.74 10.40 17.44
C SER A 190 -0.01 9.69 18.57
N SER A 191 -0.31 8.41 18.81
CA SER A 191 0.29 7.61 19.87
C SER A 191 1.03 6.40 19.32
N TRP A 192 2.25 6.18 19.85
CA TRP A 192 3.09 5.02 19.49
C TRP A 192 2.41 3.69 19.79
N ILE A 193 1.57 3.62 20.83
CA ILE A 193 0.84 2.41 21.20
C ILE A 193 -0.24 2.12 20.15
N SER A 194 -1.02 3.12 19.72
CA SER A 194 -2.01 2.94 18.65
C SER A 194 -1.33 2.52 17.35
N ALA A 195 -0.24 3.22 16.97
CA ALA A 195 0.56 2.86 15.80
C ALA A 195 1.03 1.40 15.86
N PHE A 196 1.57 0.97 17.00
CA PHE A 196 2.04 -0.40 17.20
C PHE A 196 0.90 -1.42 17.06
N ILE A 197 -0.26 -1.17 17.67
CA ILE A 197 -1.43 -2.04 17.56
C ILE A 197 -1.87 -2.16 16.10
N TRP A 198 -1.97 -1.05 15.37
CA TRP A 198 -2.35 -1.08 13.96
C TRP A 198 -1.34 -1.80 13.07
N ILE A 199 -0.04 -1.63 13.32
CA ILE A 199 1.01 -2.34 12.56
C ILE A 199 0.93 -3.85 12.82
N VAL A 200 0.74 -4.27 14.08
CA VAL A 200 0.55 -5.69 14.41
C VAL A 200 -0.70 -6.24 13.70
N LEU A 201 -1.79 -5.48 13.69
CA LEU A 201 -3.01 -5.88 12.97
C LEU A 201 -2.76 -5.99 11.45
N LEU A 202 -2.02 -5.06 10.84
CA LEU A 202 -1.67 -5.10 9.42
C LEU A 202 -0.84 -6.34 9.07
N ILE A 203 0.11 -6.72 9.93
CA ILE A 203 0.94 -7.91 9.73
C ILE A 203 0.11 -9.19 9.85
N CYS A 204 -0.84 -9.24 10.79
CA CYS A 204 -1.64 -10.42 11.06
C CYS A 204 -2.84 -10.61 10.12
N PHE A 205 -3.53 -9.52 9.77
CA PHE A 205 -4.80 -9.55 9.03
C PHE A 205 -4.75 -8.87 7.66
N GLY A 206 -3.60 -8.30 7.30
CA GLY A 206 -3.38 -7.75 5.96
C GLY A 206 -4.35 -6.65 5.58
N SER A 207 -4.94 -6.78 4.41
CA SER A 207 -5.85 -5.79 3.81
C SER A 207 -7.16 -5.61 4.55
N ILE A 208 -7.60 -6.56 5.38
CA ILE A 208 -8.77 -6.35 6.26
C ILE A 208 -8.50 -5.16 7.17
N THR A 209 -7.30 -5.12 7.77
CA THR A 209 -6.87 -4.01 8.62
C THR A 209 -6.66 -2.73 7.81
N THR A 210 -6.08 -2.81 6.60
CA THR A 210 -5.96 -1.64 5.71
C THR A 210 -7.33 -1.01 5.43
N CYS A 211 -8.33 -1.82 5.07
CA CYS A 211 -9.70 -1.38 4.83
C CYS A 211 -10.33 -0.81 6.09
N ALA A 212 -10.23 -1.51 7.23
CA ALA A 212 -10.79 -1.05 8.50
C ALA A 212 -10.18 0.30 8.93
N TYR A 213 -8.87 0.45 8.79
CA TYR A 213 -8.16 1.69 9.10
C TYR A 213 -8.63 2.83 8.19
N ILE A 214 -8.67 2.63 6.87
CA ILE A 214 -9.14 3.66 5.92
C ILE A 214 -10.59 4.05 6.21
N VAL A 215 -11.48 3.08 6.46
CA VAL A 215 -12.89 3.33 6.77
C VAL A 215 -13.04 4.10 8.08
N GLN A 216 -12.34 3.70 9.14
CA GLN A 216 -12.32 4.43 10.40
C GLN A 216 -11.85 5.88 10.20
N GLN A 217 -10.81 6.07 9.41
CA GLN A 217 -10.26 7.40 9.12
C GLN A 217 -11.20 8.25 8.26
N LEU A 218 -11.97 7.63 7.39
CA LEU A 218 -13.01 8.30 6.62
C LEU A 218 -14.18 8.72 7.51
N PHE A 219 -14.50 8.02 8.60
CA PHE A 219 -15.58 8.43 9.51
C PHE A 219 -15.28 9.74 10.26
N TYR A 220 -14.00 10.06 10.49
CA TYR A 220 -13.57 11.35 11.03
C TYR A 220 -13.60 12.50 10.02
N LEU A 221 -14.08 12.28 8.79
CA LEU A 221 -14.23 13.32 7.76
C LEU A 221 -15.70 13.65 7.53
N SER A 222 -15.99 14.94 7.31
CA SER A 222 -17.31 15.38 6.85
C SER A 222 -17.54 14.95 5.40
N SER A 223 -18.80 14.77 5.01
CA SER A 223 -19.16 14.38 3.63
C SER A 223 -18.74 15.42 2.57
N GLN A 224 -18.47 16.66 2.98
CA GLN A 224 -18.01 17.75 2.10
C GLN A 224 -16.48 17.83 1.99
N ASP A 225 -15.75 17.11 2.83
CA ASP A 225 -14.29 17.15 2.88
C ASP A 225 -13.67 16.33 1.75
N PRO A 226 -12.50 16.73 1.21
CA PRO A 226 -11.81 15.94 0.21
C PRO A 226 -11.23 14.66 0.85
N VAL A 227 -11.45 13.51 0.18
CA VAL A 227 -10.93 12.18 0.58
C VAL A 227 -9.42 12.18 0.83
N CYS A 228 -8.67 13.07 0.19
CA CYS A 228 -7.23 13.23 0.36
C CYS A 228 -6.82 13.56 1.80
N LEU A 229 -7.71 14.14 2.61
CA LEU A 229 -7.48 14.39 4.04
C LEU A 229 -7.39 13.10 4.87
N VAL A 230 -7.72 11.94 4.31
CA VAL A 230 -7.42 10.64 4.91
C VAL A 230 -5.90 10.42 4.99
N LEU A 231 -5.10 11.03 4.13
CA LEU A 231 -3.65 10.78 4.13
C LEU A 231 -2.92 11.51 5.27
N LEU A 232 -3.53 12.56 5.83
CA LEU A 232 -2.89 13.45 6.80
C LEU A 232 -3.16 13.07 8.27
N ASN A 233 -2.21 13.41 9.13
CA ASN A 233 -2.37 13.38 10.59
C ASN A 233 -3.30 14.52 11.05
N GLY A 234 -4.05 14.30 12.14
CA GLY A 234 -4.97 15.28 12.72
C GLY A 234 -4.31 16.58 13.20
N SER A 235 -3.00 16.59 13.46
CA SER A 235 -2.26 17.83 13.79
C SER A 235 -2.01 18.74 12.57
N ASN A 236 -2.13 18.22 11.35
CA ASN A 236 -1.90 18.94 10.09
C ASN A 236 -3.22 19.17 9.31
N ARG A 237 -4.37 19.02 9.98
CA ARG A 237 -5.71 19.41 9.50
C ARG A 237 -6.07 20.78 10.03
#